data_AF-A0A9E5QQA9-F1
#
_entry.id   AF-A0A9E5QQA9-F1
#
_cell.length_a   1.000
_cell.length_b   1.000
_cell.length_c   1.000
_cell.angle_alpha   90.00
_cell.angle_beta   90.00
_cell.angle_gamma   90.00
#
_symmetry.space_group_name_H-M   'P 1'
#
loop_
_entity.id
_entity.type
_entity.pdbx_description
1 polymer ?
#
loop_
_entity_poly.entity_id
_entity_poly.type
_entity_poly.pdbx_seq_one_letter_code
_entity_poly.pdbx_strand_id
1 'polypeptide(L)'
;MSPFLRRAAPLAVAAGLLASATAVLHAQAGTTTKPATPASDAASIERGRYIARIGGCNDCHTPGYGMSGGKVDEKDWLVGDKLGWQGPWGTTYPANLRLVLARMSEDDWVRVAKSAQYRPPMPWFALHDMTEADLRAFHRFVRHLGPAGEPAPAYLPPGRAANGPVIAFPSPPKH
;
A
#
# COMPACT_ATOMS: atom_id res chain seq x y z
N MET A 1 -72.06 -11.79 -38.79
CA MET A 1 -72.92 -10.73 -38.23
C MET A 1 -72.18 -9.40 -38.40
N SER A 2 -72.50 -8.66 -39.46
CA SER A 2 -72.31 -7.19 -39.50
C SER A 2 -73.19 -6.54 -38.40
N PRO A 3 -73.21 -5.21 -38.18
CA PRO A 3 -72.42 -4.11 -38.76
C PRO A 3 -71.87 -3.18 -37.62
N PHE A 4 -71.18 -2.06 -37.86
CA PHE A 4 -71.82 -0.76 -38.04
C PHE A 4 -70.83 0.26 -38.61
N LEU A 5 -71.29 0.85 -39.71
CA LEU A 5 -70.82 2.05 -40.38
C LEU A 5 -70.58 3.21 -39.40
N ARG A 6 -69.69 4.14 -39.77
CA ARG A 6 -70.12 5.51 -40.12
C ARG A 6 -69.02 6.29 -40.86
N ARG A 7 -69.47 6.98 -41.92
CA ARG A 7 -68.75 7.91 -42.80
C ARG A 7 -68.54 9.26 -42.10
N ALA A 8 -67.48 9.98 -42.46
CA ALA A 8 -67.52 11.41 -42.81
C ALA A 8 -66.14 11.87 -43.35
N ALA A 9 -66.16 12.69 -44.40
CA ALA A 9 -65.01 13.37 -45.00
C ALA A 9 -64.99 14.88 -44.59
N PRO A 10 -64.22 15.75 -45.24
CA PRO A 10 -62.82 16.10 -44.99
C PRO A 10 -62.68 17.55 -44.47
N LEU A 11 -61.53 17.93 -43.91
CA LEU A 11 -61.10 19.34 -43.86
C LEU A 11 -59.57 19.40 -43.76
N ALA A 12 -58.97 19.96 -44.81
CA ALA A 12 -57.61 20.50 -44.75
C ALA A 12 -57.59 21.70 -43.81
N VAL A 13 -56.43 21.98 -43.18
CA VAL A 13 -55.86 23.33 -42.96
C VAL A 13 -54.54 23.23 -42.17
N ALA A 14 -53.57 24.02 -42.66
CA ALA A 14 -52.42 24.66 -42.00
C ALA A 14 -51.26 23.82 -41.41
N ALA A 15 -50.16 23.87 -42.15
CA ALA A 15 -48.84 24.37 -41.75
C ALA A 15 -48.60 24.67 -40.25
N GLY A 16 -47.54 24.06 -39.72
CA GLY A 16 -46.88 24.46 -38.48
C GLY A 16 -45.64 23.63 -38.22
N LEU A 17 -44.48 24.05 -38.74
CA LEU A 17 -43.18 23.56 -38.28
C LEU A 17 -43.01 23.92 -36.80
N LEU A 18 -42.90 22.93 -35.93
CA LEU A 18 -42.39 23.07 -34.57
C LEU A 18 -41.22 22.10 -34.39
N ALA A 19 -40.05 22.53 -34.87
CA ALA A 19 -38.80 21.92 -34.49
C ALA A 19 -38.59 22.14 -32.99
N SER A 20 -38.83 21.10 -32.20
CA SER A 20 -38.56 21.12 -30.76
C SER A 20 -37.05 20.92 -30.56
N ALA A 21 -36.32 22.02 -30.40
CA ALA A 21 -34.93 22.00 -29.98
C ALA A 21 -34.88 21.60 -28.50
N THR A 22 -34.58 20.34 -28.22
CA THR A 22 -34.23 19.86 -26.87
C THR A 22 -32.86 20.43 -26.50
N ALA A 23 -32.86 21.49 -25.70
CA ALA A 23 -31.64 22.00 -25.07
C ALA A 23 -31.12 20.95 -24.08
N VAL A 24 -30.09 20.20 -24.48
CA VAL A 24 -29.36 19.29 -23.59
C VAL A 24 -28.50 20.15 -22.67
N LEU A 25 -29.03 20.44 -21.48
CA LEU A 25 -28.31 21.13 -20.42
C LEU A 25 -27.19 20.20 -19.92
N HIS A 26 -25.97 20.41 -20.42
CA HIS A 26 -24.79 19.75 -19.92
C HIS A 26 -24.43 20.34 -18.54
N ALA A 27 -24.96 19.72 -17.48
CA ALA A 27 -24.48 19.96 -16.14
C ALA A 27 -23.02 19.46 -16.05
N GLN A 28 -22.06 20.38 -16.20
CA GLN A 28 -20.68 20.09 -15.86
C GLN A 28 -20.57 19.97 -14.34
N ALA A 29 -20.68 18.73 -13.84
CA ALA A 29 -20.27 18.39 -12.50
C ALA A 29 -18.76 18.57 -12.43
N GLY A 30 -18.31 19.78 -12.10
CA GLY A 30 -16.94 20.04 -11.74
C GLY A 30 -16.60 19.20 -10.50
N THR A 31 -15.87 18.11 -10.70
CA THR A 31 -15.22 17.36 -9.63
C THR A 31 -14.11 18.23 -9.07
N THR A 32 -14.48 19.14 -8.19
CA THR A 32 -13.52 19.82 -7.31
C THR A 32 -12.94 18.76 -6.38
N THR A 33 -11.77 18.23 -6.73
CA THR A 33 -11.01 17.38 -5.82
C THR A 33 -10.58 18.26 -4.66
N LYS A 34 -11.34 18.21 -3.56
CA LYS A 34 -10.99 18.90 -2.31
C LYS A 34 -9.58 18.47 -1.91
N PRO A 35 -8.64 19.41 -1.70
CA PRO A 35 -7.33 19.06 -1.18
C PRO A 35 -7.51 18.28 0.12
N ALA A 36 -6.87 17.11 0.23
CA ALA A 36 -6.89 16.34 1.46
C ALA A 36 -6.31 17.23 2.58
N THR A 37 -7.12 17.55 3.58
CA THR A 37 -6.64 18.22 4.79
C THR A 37 -5.51 17.36 5.36
N PRO A 38 -4.35 17.93 5.72
CA PRO A 38 -3.28 17.17 6.38
C PRO A 38 -3.87 16.43 7.57
N ALA A 39 -3.69 15.12 7.63
CA ALA A 39 -4.04 14.34 8.81
C ALA A 39 -3.30 14.93 10.01
N SER A 40 -3.96 15.03 11.17
CA SER A 40 -3.27 15.38 12.41
C SER A 40 -2.14 14.37 12.67
N ASP A 41 -1.10 14.79 13.41
CA ASP A 41 0.03 13.90 13.71
C ASP A 41 -0.43 12.58 14.34
N ALA A 42 -1.41 12.63 15.25
CA ALA A 42 -2.01 11.44 15.85
C ALA A 42 -2.69 10.52 14.81
N ALA A 43 -3.49 11.06 13.89
CA ALA A 43 -4.15 10.27 12.85
C ALA A 43 -3.13 9.66 11.86
N SER A 44 -2.06 10.41 11.57
CA SER A 44 -0.96 9.92 10.74
C SER A 44 -0.18 8.79 11.43
N ILE A 45 0.06 8.90 12.74
CA ILE A 45 0.71 7.85 13.55
C ILE A 45 -0.14 6.60 13.57
N GLU A 46 -1.46 6.71 13.82
CA GLU A 46 -2.37 5.55 13.80
C GLU A 46 -2.45 4.89 12.42
N ARG A 47 -2.44 5.68 11.34
CA ARG A 47 -2.36 5.14 9.98
C ARG A 47 -1.05 4.38 9.75
N GLY A 48 0.08 4.92 10.20
CA GLY A 48 1.37 4.23 10.12
C GLY A 48 1.42 2.95 10.95
N ARG A 49 0.84 2.97 12.16
CA ARG A 49 0.66 1.80 13.02
C ARG A 49 -0.14 0.70 12.33
N TYR A 50 -1.25 1.08 11.68
CA TYR A 50 -2.07 0.18 10.90
C TYR A 50 -1.28 -0.44 9.74
N ILE A 51 -0.54 0.37 8.96
CA ILE A 51 0.30 -0.09 7.85
C ILE A 51 1.37 -1.07 8.33
N ALA A 52 2.04 -0.79 9.46
CA ALA A 52 3.05 -1.69 10.02
C ALA A 52 2.52 -3.10 10.31
N ARG A 53 1.24 -3.21 10.68
CA ARG A 53 0.55 -4.49 10.95
C ARG A 53 0.07 -5.17 9.68
N ILE A 54 -0.71 -4.47 8.86
CA ILE A 54 -1.41 -5.09 7.71
C ILE A 54 -0.54 -5.16 6.45
N GLY A 55 0.48 -4.31 6.35
CA GLY A 55 1.50 -4.36 5.30
C GLY A 55 2.59 -5.41 5.56
N GLY A 56 2.48 -6.19 6.64
CA GLY A 56 3.40 -7.28 6.97
C GLY A 56 4.79 -6.83 7.41
N CYS A 57 5.00 -5.54 7.73
CA CYS A 57 6.31 -5.04 8.13
C CYS A 57 6.81 -5.74 9.39
N ASN A 58 5.93 -5.90 10.39
CA ASN A 58 6.24 -6.59 11.64
C ASN A 58 6.59 -8.07 11.45
N ASP A 59 6.07 -8.74 10.42
CA ASP A 59 6.24 -10.19 10.23
C ASP A 59 7.72 -10.58 10.05
N CYS A 60 8.51 -9.67 9.49
CA CYS A 60 9.96 -9.83 9.36
C CYS A 60 10.75 -8.90 10.29
N HIS A 61 10.31 -7.65 10.47
CA HIS A 61 11.10 -6.63 11.17
C HIS A 61 10.84 -6.56 12.69
N THR A 62 10.07 -7.50 13.25
CA THR A 62 9.80 -7.59 14.69
C THR A 62 10.04 -9.03 15.17
N PRO A 63 10.99 -9.28 16.08
CA PRO A 63 11.31 -10.63 16.53
C PRO A 63 10.08 -11.33 17.12
N GLY A 64 9.80 -12.55 16.65
CA GLY A 64 8.71 -13.38 17.18
C GLY A 64 7.29 -12.90 16.87
N TYR A 65 7.11 -11.92 16.00
CA TYR A 65 5.79 -11.36 15.72
C TYR A 65 4.81 -12.39 15.14
N GLY A 66 5.21 -13.10 14.08
CA GLY A 66 4.37 -14.16 13.49
C GLY A 66 4.11 -15.32 14.47
N MET A 67 5.14 -15.77 15.20
CA MET A 67 5.03 -16.90 16.14
C MET A 67 4.11 -16.61 17.33
N SER A 68 4.00 -15.34 17.74
CA SER A 68 3.11 -14.90 18.82
C SER A 68 1.69 -14.57 18.32
N GLY A 69 1.42 -14.68 17.02
CA GLY A 69 0.16 -14.22 16.43
C GLY A 69 -0.03 -12.70 16.53
N GLY A 70 1.06 -11.94 16.39
CA GLY A 70 1.08 -10.48 16.50
C GLY A 70 1.01 -9.94 17.93
N LYS A 71 1.20 -10.79 18.95
CA LYS A 71 1.15 -10.43 20.36
C LYS A 71 2.54 -10.06 20.90
N VAL A 72 3.18 -9.11 20.23
CA VAL A 72 4.41 -8.46 20.70
C VAL A 72 4.05 -7.04 21.12
N ASP A 73 4.59 -6.58 22.25
CA ASP A 73 4.38 -5.21 22.70
C ASP A 73 4.92 -4.21 21.66
N GLU A 74 4.16 -3.16 21.42
CA GLU A 74 4.47 -2.19 20.37
C GLU A 74 5.84 -1.50 20.54
N LYS A 75 6.26 -1.30 21.79
CA LYS A 75 7.59 -0.74 22.11
C LYS A 75 8.74 -1.58 21.53
N ASP A 76 8.50 -2.85 21.21
CA ASP A 76 9.47 -3.80 20.67
C ASP A 76 9.29 -4.03 19.15
N TRP A 77 8.36 -3.35 18.50
CA TRP A 77 8.14 -3.46 17.06
C TRP A 77 9.28 -2.83 16.25
N LEU A 78 9.50 -3.37 15.05
CA LEU A 78 10.32 -2.82 13.96
C LEU A 78 11.81 -2.65 14.31
N VAL A 79 12.29 -3.39 15.32
CA VAL A 79 13.70 -3.41 15.76
C VAL A 79 14.61 -4.32 14.92
N GLY A 80 14.07 -4.93 13.85
CA GLY A 80 14.79 -5.89 13.00
C GLY A 80 14.87 -7.28 13.63
N ASP A 81 15.52 -8.23 12.96
CA ASP A 81 15.68 -9.59 13.48
C ASP A 81 17.06 -10.18 13.13
N LYS A 82 17.52 -11.11 13.96
CA LYS A 82 18.71 -11.95 13.73
C LYS A 82 18.36 -13.28 13.05
N LEU A 83 17.09 -13.64 12.96
CA LEU A 83 16.63 -14.78 12.15
C LEU A 83 16.89 -14.50 10.66
N GLY A 84 17.73 -15.31 10.04
CA GLY A 84 18.09 -15.16 8.63
C GLY A 84 17.06 -15.77 7.68
N TRP A 85 16.93 -15.21 6.48
CA TRP A 85 16.12 -15.76 5.40
C TRP A 85 17.04 -16.20 4.26
N GLN A 86 17.20 -17.51 4.12
CA GLN A 86 18.19 -18.12 3.23
C GLN A 86 17.53 -18.69 1.98
N GLY A 87 18.11 -18.42 0.82
CA GLY A 87 17.76 -19.06 -0.45
C GLY A 87 18.91 -19.00 -1.45
N PRO A 88 18.67 -19.25 -2.74
CA PRO A 88 19.70 -19.15 -3.79
C PRO A 88 20.40 -17.78 -3.87
N TRP A 89 19.77 -16.73 -3.33
CA TRP A 89 20.34 -15.37 -3.25
C TRP A 89 21.31 -15.15 -2.07
N GLY A 90 21.51 -16.15 -1.20
CA GLY A 90 22.27 -16.04 0.05
C GLY A 90 21.34 -15.89 1.26
N THR A 91 21.85 -15.30 2.34
CA THR A 91 21.07 -15.06 3.57
C THR A 91 20.88 -13.57 3.80
N THR A 92 19.63 -13.15 3.91
CA THR A 92 19.22 -11.79 4.26
C THR A 92 18.70 -11.73 5.69
N TYR A 93 18.83 -10.55 6.32
CA TYR A 93 18.32 -10.30 7.66
C TYR A 93 17.39 -9.09 7.63
N PRO A 94 16.24 -9.13 8.32
CA PRO A 94 15.34 -7.98 8.41
C PRO A 94 16.01 -6.81 9.12
N ALA A 95 16.20 -5.70 8.41
CA ALA A 95 16.86 -4.51 8.96
C ALA A 95 16.10 -3.92 10.16
N ASN A 96 16.81 -3.29 11.09
CA ASN A 96 16.16 -2.49 12.13
C ASN A 96 15.58 -1.20 11.51
N LEU A 97 14.27 -1.15 11.30
CA LEU A 97 13.62 -0.03 10.62
C LEU A 97 13.62 1.23 11.48
N ARG A 98 13.59 1.10 12.81
CA ARG A 98 13.72 2.24 13.73
C ARG A 98 15.06 2.95 13.55
N LEU A 99 16.15 2.21 13.38
CA LEU A 99 17.47 2.81 13.09
C LEU A 99 17.61 3.29 11.63
N VAL A 100 17.06 2.56 10.66
CA VAL A 100 17.14 2.94 9.24
C VAL A 100 16.35 4.21 8.96
N LEU A 101 15.12 4.34 9.45
CA LEU A 101 14.29 5.53 9.21
C LEU A 101 14.67 6.68 10.15
N ALA A 102 15.38 6.41 11.26
CA ALA A 102 15.94 7.47 12.10
C ALA A 102 16.93 8.39 11.36
N ARG A 103 17.59 7.88 10.30
CA ARG A 103 18.59 8.63 9.52
C ARG A 103 18.06 9.22 8.21
N MET A 104 16.77 9.07 7.92
CA MET A 104 16.16 9.51 6.68
C MET A 104 15.12 10.60 6.98
N SER A 105 15.11 11.66 6.17
CA SER A 105 13.94 12.52 6.11
C SER A 105 12.74 11.75 5.55
N GLU A 106 11.55 12.30 5.72
CA GLU A 106 10.33 11.70 5.17
C GLU A 106 10.38 11.62 3.63
N ASP A 107 10.91 12.65 2.96
CA ASP A 107 11.06 12.67 1.50
C ASP A 107 12.13 11.68 1.01
N ASP A 108 13.23 11.51 1.76
CA ASP A 108 14.22 10.47 1.48
C ASP A 108 13.58 9.09 1.54
N TRP A 109 12.76 8.85 2.56
CA TRP A 109 12.05 7.59 2.71
C TRP A 109 11.11 7.33 1.54
N VAL A 110 10.27 8.31 1.16
CA VAL A 110 9.36 8.15 0.01
C VAL A 110 10.14 7.80 -1.26
N ARG A 111 11.23 8.52 -1.55
CA ARG A 111 12.08 8.26 -2.71
C ARG A 111 12.69 6.85 -2.68
N VAL A 112 13.27 6.45 -1.55
CA VAL A 112 13.87 5.11 -1.39
C VAL A 112 12.79 4.03 -1.51
N ALA A 113 11.67 4.18 -0.83
CA ALA A 113 10.57 3.23 -0.86
C ALA A 113 9.99 3.03 -2.26
N LYS A 114 9.99 4.07 -3.11
CA LYS A 114 9.48 4.02 -4.49
C LYS A 114 10.48 3.49 -5.53
N SER A 115 11.75 3.32 -5.19
CA SER A 115 12.81 3.02 -6.19
C SER A 115 13.71 1.85 -5.81
N ALA A 116 13.93 1.61 -4.51
CA ALA A 116 14.83 0.57 -4.06
C ALA A 116 14.27 -0.82 -4.38
N GLN A 117 15.16 -1.70 -4.82
CA GLN A 117 14.92 -3.13 -4.92
C GLN A 117 15.70 -3.84 -3.82
N TYR A 118 14.98 -4.49 -2.91
CA TYR A 118 15.59 -5.25 -1.81
C TYR A 118 15.78 -6.71 -2.20
N ARG A 119 16.75 -7.37 -1.55
CA ARG A 119 16.96 -8.81 -1.72
C ARG A 119 15.75 -9.57 -1.14
N PRO A 120 15.43 -10.76 -1.66
CA PRO A 120 14.35 -11.57 -1.10
C PRO A 120 14.56 -11.89 0.39
N PRO A 121 13.49 -12.10 1.16
CA PRO A 121 12.08 -12.12 0.73
C PRO A 121 11.39 -10.74 0.82
N MET A 122 12.13 -9.64 1.07
CA MET A 122 11.52 -8.33 1.31
C MET A 122 10.64 -7.90 0.11
N PRO A 123 9.33 -7.64 0.29
CA PRO A 123 8.40 -7.34 -0.79
C PRO A 123 8.50 -5.87 -1.22
N TRP A 124 9.63 -5.48 -1.81
CA TRP A 124 9.88 -4.09 -2.22
C TRP A 124 8.83 -3.54 -3.19
N PHE A 125 8.22 -4.38 -4.03
CA PHE A 125 7.14 -3.99 -4.94
C PHE A 125 5.90 -3.49 -4.18
N ALA A 126 5.60 -4.03 -2.99
CA ALA A 126 4.50 -3.54 -2.18
C ALA A 126 4.77 -2.10 -1.68
N LEU A 127 6.03 -1.74 -1.41
CA LEU A 127 6.40 -0.36 -1.10
C LEU A 127 6.23 0.56 -2.31
N HIS A 128 6.50 0.06 -3.52
CA HIS A 128 6.30 0.79 -4.77
C HIS A 128 4.82 1.10 -4.99
N ASP A 129 3.92 0.18 -4.60
CA ASP A 129 2.47 0.33 -4.75
C ASP A 129 1.82 1.21 -3.66
N MET A 130 2.43 1.33 -2.48
CA MET A 130 1.90 2.18 -1.39
C MET A 130 1.77 3.64 -1.84
N THR A 131 0.71 4.34 -1.41
CA THR A 131 0.59 5.78 -1.68
C THR A 131 1.70 6.54 -0.94
N GLU A 132 2.08 7.72 -1.42
CA GLU A 132 3.04 8.56 -0.65
C GLU A 132 2.50 8.88 0.74
N ALA A 133 1.19 9.12 0.88
CA ALA A 133 0.57 9.36 2.17
C ALA A 133 0.76 8.17 3.14
N ASP A 134 0.67 6.93 2.64
CA ASP A 134 0.93 5.73 3.43
C ASP A 134 2.40 5.61 3.84
N LEU A 135 3.32 5.84 2.90
CA LEU A 135 4.76 5.81 3.18
C LEU A 135 5.14 6.85 4.23
N ARG A 136 4.60 8.07 4.13
CA ARG A 136 4.81 9.16 5.09
C ARG A 136 4.21 8.83 6.46
N ALA A 137 2.99 8.30 6.50
CA ALA A 137 2.36 7.86 7.73
C ALA A 137 3.18 6.75 8.43
N PHE A 138 3.68 5.78 7.67
CA PHE A 138 4.56 4.73 8.19
C PHE A 138 5.85 5.32 8.76
N HIS A 139 6.52 6.25 8.05
CA HIS A 139 7.72 6.92 8.56
C HIS A 139 7.46 7.63 9.88
N ARG A 140 6.41 8.45 9.96
CA ARG A 140 6.05 9.17 11.20
C ARG A 140 5.76 8.22 12.36
N PHE A 141 5.08 7.10 12.10
CA PHE A 141 4.87 6.07 13.12
C PHE A 141 6.20 5.47 13.61
N VAL A 142 7.12 5.10 12.71
CA VAL A 142 8.44 4.58 13.08
C VAL A 142 9.26 5.62 13.86
N ARG A 143 9.18 6.90 13.48
CA ARG A 143 9.79 8.01 14.21
C ARG A 143 9.19 8.21 15.60
N HIS A 144 7.87 8.07 15.72
CA HIS A 144 7.15 8.14 16.99
C HIS A 144 7.57 7.04 17.97
N LEU A 145 7.83 5.82 17.48
CA LEU A 145 8.39 4.76 18.32
C LEU A 145 9.77 5.16 18.90
N GLY A 146 10.55 5.99 18.21
CA GLY A 146 11.91 6.39 18.59
C GLY A 146 12.95 5.32 18.25
N PRO A 147 14.25 5.50 18.56
CA PRO A 147 15.27 4.46 18.33
C PRO A 147 15.22 3.36 19.40
N ALA A 148 15.41 2.09 19.00
CA ALA A 148 15.65 0.96 19.91
C ALA A 148 16.28 -0.23 19.17
N GLY A 149 16.85 -1.16 19.94
CA GLY A 149 17.49 -2.38 19.43
C GLY A 149 18.85 -2.12 18.77
N GLU A 150 19.36 -3.14 18.09
CA GLU A 150 20.67 -3.11 17.44
C GLU A 150 20.52 -3.19 15.92
N PRO A 151 21.55 -2.81 15.13
CA PRO A 151 21.59 -3.12 13.71
C PRO A 151 21.45 -4.62 13.44
N ALA A 152 20.70 -4.97 12.40
CA ALA A 152 20.58 -6.35 11.95
C ALA A 152 21.94 -6.87 11.43
N PRO A 153 22.18 -8.20 11.46
CA PRO A 153 23.37 -8.78 10.86
C PRO A 153 23.53 -8.42 9.38
N ALA A 154 24.78 -8.38 8.91
CA ALA A 154 25.06 -8.11 7.51
C ALA A 154 24.60 -9.26 6.61
N TYR A 155 24.23 -8.92 5.37
CA TYR A 155 23.95 -9.89 4.31
C TYR A 155 25.12 -10.87 4.12
N LEU A 156 24.78 -12.14 3.87
CA LEU A 156 25.74 -13.18 3.54
C LEU A 156 25.50 -13.66 2.10
N PRO A 157 26.51 -13.63 1.21
CA PRO A 157 26.37 -14.12 -0.15
C PRO A 157 26.16 -15.64 -0.20
N PRO A 158 25.67 -16.18 -1.34
CA PRO A 158 25.52 -17.62 -1.53
C PRO A 158 26.81 -18.38 -1.16
N GLY A 159 26.64 -19.54 -0.52
CA GLY A 159 27.76 -20.39 -0.07
C GLY A 159 28.40 -19.97 1.27
N ARG A 160 27.98 -18.85 1.87
CA ARG A 160 28.38 -18.50 3.24
C ARG A 160 27.35 -19.02 4.25
N ALA A 161 27.84 -19.69 5.30
CA ALA A 161 27.01 -20.15 6.41
C ALA A 161 26.63 -18.98 7.34
N ALA A 162 25.37 -18.95 7.77
CA ALA A 162 24.90 -18.04 8.81
C ALA A 162 25.32 -18.53 10.20
N ASN A 163 25.66 -17.59 11.09
CA ASN A 163 26.05 -17.90 12.47
C ASN A 163 24.83 -18.09 13.42
N GLY A 164 23.64 -18.32 12.88
CA GLY A 164 22.39 -18.39 13.63
C GLY A 164 21.27 -19.09 12.85
N PRO A 165 20.06 -19.18 13.43
CA PRO A 165 18.93 -19.85 12.79
C PRO A 165 18.54 -19.16 11.49
N VAL A 166 18.06 -19.95 10.53
CA VAL A 166 17.56 -19.45 9.24
C VAL A 166 16.23 -20.13 8.87
N ILE A 167 15.35 -19.36 8.23
CA ILE A 167 14.25 -19.88 7.42
C ILE A 167 14.82 -20.16 6.02
N ALA A 168 14.76 -21.41 5.58
CA ALA A 168 15.32 -21.86 4.31
C ALA A 168 14.25 -21.95 3.22
N PHE A 169 14.47 -21.23 2.12
CA PHE A 169 13.71 -21.33 0.88
C PHE A 169 14.39 -22.35 -0.02
N PRO A 170 13.68 -23.40 -0.46
CA PRO A 170 14.26 -24.38 -1.35
C PRO A 170 14.63 -23.71 -2.68
N SER A 171 15.69 -24.22 -3.32
CA SER A 171 15.98 -23.85 -4.71
C SER A 171 14.79 -24.23 -5.60
N PRO A 172 14.44 -23.40 -6.60
CA PRO A 172 13.46 -23.79 -7.61
C PRO A 172 13.85 -25.14 -8.24
N PRO A 173 12.86 -25.94 -8.69
CA PRO A 173 13.14 -27.13 -9.49
C PRO A 173 14.01 -26.77 -10.69
N LYS A 174 14.96 -27.64 -11.05
CA LYS A 174 15.67 -27.49 -12.32
C LYS A 174 14.66 -27.73 -13.44
N HIS A 175 14.47 -26.73 -14.30
CA HIS A 175 13.68 -26.84 -15.53
C HIS A 175 14.37 -27.77 -16.53
#